data_AF-A0A0D1ZW61-F1
#
_entry.id   AF-A0A0D1ZW61-F1
#
_cell.length_a   1.000
_cell.length_b   1.000
_cell.length_c   1.000
_cell.angle_alpha   90.00
_cell.angle_beta   90.00
_cell.angle_gamma   90.00
#
_symmetry.space_group_name_H-M   'P 1'
#
loop_
_entity.id
_entity.type
_entity.pdbx_description
1 polymer ?
#
loop_
_entity_poly.entity_id
_entity_poly.type
_entity_poly.pdbx_seq_one_letter_code
_entity_poly.pdbx_strand_id
1 'polypeptide(L)'
;MAVLERNEQLEGTYFDEPPAYDLNNVSVTDRKELLAEVRSTSSSGTDCITLATPHFTPSKTLLVNARGIRLISLPLPSRELEIPITTTDGQLVYTSRRARICSGNAVLHDANDQELLASEYLFGPGRDPKIHILGGPADKQATIVTKSKWTSRQQEFVLPDGLTFTWLYKRERDAYDSAVKGKEKKRTHLILVVREAPPVSDESAGKAGDKEEEEGGGKQQQQQKKEKSGKEFGRRVAELVRNDEARTPGSSSTRAGNGGELKIDSEYCDGIGLREDVIVASCLMMLKKEIDRRRAVQFAMMAGASSGGS
;
A
#
# COMPACT_ATOMS: atom_id res chain seq x y z
N MET A 1 43.86 -0.94 16.86
CA MET A 1 43.39 -2.34 16.78
C MET A 1 42.38 -2.59 17.91
N ALA A 2 41.16 -2.07 17.76
CA ALA A 2 40.03 -2.27 18.68
C ALA A 2 38.71 -1.79 18.05
N VAL A 3 38.46 -2.11 16.77
CA VAL A 3 37.22 -1.72 16.04
C VAL A 3 36.66 -2.89 15.21
N LEU A 4 37.08 -4.13 15.47
CA LEU A 4 36.65 -5.30 14.68
C LEU A 4 35.84 -6.36 15.46
N GLU A 5 35.35 -6.04 16.66
CA GLU A 5 34.61 -7.02 17.51
C GLU A 5 33.20 -6.54 17.92
N ARG A 6 32.46 -5.85 17.04
CA ARG A 6 31.08 -5.46 17.34
C ARG A 6 30.03 -5.78 16.26
N ASN A 7 30.37 -6.64 15.30
CA ASN A 7 29.45 -7.07 14.24
C ASN A 7 28.91 -8.52 14.38
N GLU A 8 29.10 -9.17 15.53
CA GLU A 8 28.65 -10.57 15.73
C GLU A 8 27.36 -10.74 16.55
N GLN A 9 26.62 -9.66 16.89
CA GLN A 9 25.45 -9.76 17.77
C GLN A 9 24.07 -9.63 17.09
N LEU A 10 23.98 -9.66 15.77
CA LEU A 10 22.69 -9.80 15.05
C LEU A 10 22.65 -10.99 14.07
N GLU A 11 23.64 -11.88 14.12
CA GLU A 11 23.55 -13.19 13.45
C GLU A 11 23.00 -14.24 14.41
N GLY A 12 21.67 -14.31 14.54
CA GLY A 12 21.08 -15.28 15.46
C GLY A 12 19.57 -15.32 15.52
N THR A 13 18.91 -15.73 14.42
CA THR A 13 17.94 -16.84 14.41
C THR A 13 17.70 -17.27 12.98
N TYR A 14 18.26 -18.44 12.65
CA TYR A 14 18.16 -19.15 11.39
C TYR A 14 16.86 -19.98 11.34
N PHE A 15 16.43 -20.28 10.11
CA PHE A 15 15.26 -21.06 9.66
C PHE A 15 13.96 -20.29 9.49
N ASP A 16 13.76 -19.79 8.26
CA ASP A 16 12.52 -20.13 7.57
C ASP A 16 12.84 -20.34 6.08
N GLU A 17 12.57 -21.56 5.64
CA GLU A 17 12.34 -21.92 4.25
C GLU A 17 11.37 -20.89 3.63
N PRO A 18 11.45 -20.54 2.33
CA PRO A 18 10.40 -19.72 1.73
C PRO A 18 9.04 -20.33 2.10
N PRO A 19 8.10 -19.58 2.72
CA PRO A 19 6.88 -20.20 3.21
C PRO A 19 6.23 -20.91 2.04
N ALA A 20 6.13 -22.24 2.16
CA ALA A 20 5.37 -23.05 1.24
C ALA A 20 3.95 -22.46 1.26
N TYR A 21 3.57 -21.84 0.14
CA TYR A 21 2.26 -21.22 -0.02
C TYR A 21 1.22 -22.32 -0.03
N ASP A 22 0.69 -22.67 1.14
CA ASP A 22 -0.42 -23.61 1.23
C ASP A 22 -1.71 -22.90 0.81
N LEU A 23 -1.95 -22.86 -0.50
CA LEU A 23 -3.19 -22.37 -1.09
C LEU A 23 -4.42 -23.11 -0.57
N ASN A 24 -4.27 -24.25 0.10
CA ASN A 24 -5.38 -24.98 0.71
C ASN A 24 -5.88 -24.32 2.01
N ASN A 25 -5.06 -23.49 2.66
CA ASN A 25 -5.44 -22.73 3.87
C ASN A 25 -6.02 -21.34 3.54
N VAL A 26 -6.09 -20.97 2.26
CA VAL A 26 -6.73 -19.73 1.82
C VAL A 26 -8.25 -19.95 1.76
N SER A 27 -9.02 -19.08 2.41
CA SER A 27 -10.47 -19.20 2.40
C SER A 27 -11.03 -19.16 0.97
N VAL A 28 -12.12 -19.89 0.72
CA VAL A 28 -12.78 -19.90 -0.61
C VAL A 28 -13.15 -18.48 -1.06
N THR A 29 -13.50 -17.61 -0.11
CA THR A 29 -13.80 -16.20 -0.36
C THR A 29 -12.57 -15.45 -0.83
N ASP A 30 -11.43 -15.58 -0.13
CA ASP A 30 -10.17 -14.93 -0.52
C ASP A 30 -9.68 -15.41 -1.89
N ARG A 31 -9.84 -16.71 -2.18
CA ARG A 31 -9.52 -17.27 -3.51
C ARG A 31 -10.40 -16.69 -4.61
N LYS A 32 -11.70 -16.52 -4.35
CA LYS A 32 -12.63 -15.86 -5.30
C LYS A 32 -12.26 -14.39 -5.52
N GLU A 33 -11.90 -13.65 -4.46
CA GLU A 33 -11.46 -12.26 -4.57
C GLU A 33 -10.18 -12.12 -5.38
N LEU A 34 -9.19 -13.00 -5.15
CA LEU A 34 -7.94 -13.05 -5.93
C LEU A 34 -8.18 -13.41 -7.40
N LEU A 35 -9.06 -14.38 -7.69
CA LEU A 35 -9.33 -14.82 -9.07
C LEU A 35 -10.22 -13.84 -9.85
N ALA A 36 -11.16 -13.15 -9.20
CA ALA A 36 -11.98 -12.11 -9.83
C ALA A 36 -11.11 -10.98 -10.43
N GLU A 37 -9.92 -10.75 -9.89
CA GLU A 37 -8.96 -9.75 -10.36
C GLU A 37 -8.37 -10.05 -11.74
N VAL A 38 -8.27 -11.33 -12.14
CA VAL A 38 -7.75 -11.75 -13.45
C VAL A 38 -8.61 -11.20 -14.58
N ARG A 39 -9.94 -11.22 -14.40
CA ARG A 39 -10.90 -10.69 -15.36
C ARG A 39 -10.92 -9.16 -15.40
N SER A 40 -10.34 -8.50 -14.40
CA SER A 40 -10.38 -7.05 -14.22
C SER A 40 -9.01 -6.37 -14.40
N THR A 41 -8.07 -6.98 -15.13
CA THR A 41 -6.75 -6.38 -15.42
C THR A 41 -6.80 -5.05 -16.20
N SER A 42 -8.01 -4.57 -16.56
CA SER A 42 -8.25 -3.21 -17.10
C SER A 42 -9.28 -2.36 -16.32
N SER A 43 -10.01 -2.91 -15.33
CA SER A 43 -11.04 -2.16 -14.60
C SER A 43 -11.68 -2.98 -13.47
N SER A 44 -11.33 -2.70 -12.22
CA SER A 44 -12.24 -2.92 -11.11
C SER A 44 -12.34 -1.62 -10.33
N GLY A 45 -13.52 -1.00 -10.40
CA GLY A 45 -13.84 0.29 -9.81
C GLY A 45 -13.84 0.20 -8.29
N THR A 46 -13.11 1.11 -7.67
CA THR A 46 -13.53 1.64 -6.37
C THR A 46 -14.39 2.84 -6.73
N ASP A 47 -15.68 2.82 -6.38
CA ASP A 47 -16.59 3.91 -6.69
C ASP A 47 -16.06 5.22 -6.13
N CYS A 48 -15.98 6.21 -7.00
CA CYS A 48 -15.48 7.54 -6.70
C CYS A 48 -16.57 8.36 -6.01
N ILE A 49 -16.31 8.80 -4.78
CA ILE A 49 -17.00 9.94 -4.19
C ILE A 49 -16.09 11.15 -4.43
N THR A 50 -16.58 12.10 -5.22
CA THR A 50 -15.97 13.42 -5.41
C THR A 50 -16.43 14.31 -4.25
N LEU A 51 -15.76 14.22 -3.11
CA LEU A 51 -15.79 15.30 -2.12
C LEU A 51 -14.49 16.07 -2.27
N ALA A 52 -14.60 17.40 -2.22
CA ALA A 52 -13.49 18.34 -2.33
C ALA A 52 -12.40 17.92 -1.32
N THR A 53 -11.37 17.28 -1.84
CA THR A 53 -10.22 16.89 -1.03
C THR A 53 -9.48 18.19 -0.75
N PRO A 54 -9.09 18.48 0.50
CA PRO A 54 -8.21 19.61 0.79
C PRO A 54 -7.02 19.55 -0.17
N HIS A 55 -6.68 20.69 -0.78
CA HIS A 55 -5.78 20.79 -1.92
C HIS A 55 -4.48 20.01 -1.66
N PHE A 56 -4.25 18.95 -2.42
CA PHE A 56 -2.98 18.25 -2.43
C PHE A 56 -1.97 19.10 -3.21
N THR A 57 -0.97 19.62 -2.51
CA THR A 57 0.09 20.47 -3.07
C THR A 57 1.42 19.73 -3.00
N PRO A 58 1.77 18.94 -4.03
CA PRO A 58 3.03 18.21 -4.03
C PRO A 58 4.21 19.19 -4.05
N SER A 59 5.03 19.17 -3.01
CA SER A 59 6.21 20.01 -2.86
C SER A 59 7.51 19.23 -3.07
N LYS A 60 7.47 17.89 -3.00
CA LYS A 60 8.61 17.03 -3.28
C LYS A 60 8.23 15.86 -4.17
N THR A 61 9.13 15.49 -5.08
CA THR A 61 8.95 14.34 -5.99
C THR A 61 10.17 13.44 -5.94
N LEU A 62 9.92 12.15 -5.70
CA LEU A 62 10.91 11.08 -5.70
C LEU A 62 10.58 10.06 -6.79
N LEU A 63 11.59 9.52 -7.45
CA LEU A 63 11.47 8.47 -8.45
C LEU A 63 11.79 7.12 -7.81
N VAL A 64 10.79 6.25 -7.72
CA VAL A 64 10.92 4.89 -7.19
C VAL A 64 11.24 3.94 -8.34
N ASN A 65 12.49 3.48 -8.44
CA ASN A 65 12.96 2.67 -9.57
C ASN A 65 12.72 1.16 -9.37
N ALA A 66 11.49 0.76 -9.05
CA ALA A 66 11.13 -0.66 -8.89
C ALA A 66 10.67 -1.27 -10.22
N ARG A 67 11.33 -2.35 -10.69
CA ARG A 67 11.02 -2.95 -12.01
C ARG A 67 9.68 -3.69 -12.07
N GLY A 68 9.23 -4.24 -10.94
CA GLY A 68 8.03 -5.07 -10.85
C GLY A 68 8.13 -6.42 -11.59
N ILE A 69 7.06 -7.22 -11.54
CA ILE A 69 6.95 -8.52 -12.20
C ILE A 69 5.93 -8.51 -13.35
N ARG A 70 6.14 -9.33 -14.38
CA ARG A 70 5.26 -9.43 -15.56
C ARG A 70 3.95 -10.17 -15.24
N LEU A 71 2.91 -9.93 -16.06
CA LEU A 71 1.63 -10.65 -15.98
C LEU A 71 1.79 -12.16 -16.24
N ILE A 72 2.57 -12.52 -17.27
CA ILE A 72 2.92 -13.91 -17.61
C ILE A 72 4.41 -14.08 -17.30
N SER A 73 4.71 -14.49 -16.07
CA SER A 73 6.04 -14.95 -15.69
C SER A 73 5.90 -16.20 -14.86
N LEU A 74 6.85 -17.13 -14.98
CA LEU A 74 7.03 -18.17 -13.98
C LEU A 74 7.12 -17.49 -12.59
N PRO A 75 6.59 -18.12 -11.53
CA PRO A 75 6.48 -17.53 -10.19
C PRO A 75 7.84 -17.49 -9.49
N LEU A 76 8.85 -16.96 -10.17
CA LEU A 76 10.19 -16.86 -9.66
C LEU A 76 10.31 -15.64 -8.73
N PRO A 77 11.14 -15.75 -7.69
CA PRO A 77 11.43 -14.65 -6.79
C PRO A 77 12.06 -13.47 -7.56
N SER A 78 11.88 -12.25 -7.05
CA SER A 78 12.41 -11.07 -7.74
C SER A 78 13.92 -11.04 -7.53
N ARG A 79 14.68 -10.95 -8.62
CA ARG A 79 16.14 -10.86 -8.56
C ARG A 79 16.64 -9.45 -8.21
N GLU A 80 15.75 -8.45 -8.24
CA GLU A 80 16.05 -7.07 -7.87
C GLU A 80 16.18 -6.96 -6.36
N LEU A 81 17.42 -6.99 -5.85
CA LEU A 81 17.73 -6.88 -4.42
C LEU A 81 17.74 -5.44 -3.93
N GLU A 82 17.99 -4.50 -4.82
CA GLU A 82 18.10 -3.08 -4.50
C GLU A 82 17.12 -2.28 -5.36
N ILE A 83 16.39 -1.37 -4.71
CA ILE A 83 15.50 -0.43 -5.36
C ILE A 83 16.02 0.97 -5.02
N PRO A 84 16.65 1.68 -5.97
CA PRO A 84 17.09 3.04 -5.74
C PRO A 84 15.91 4.01 -5.84
N ILE A 85 15.85 4.95 -4.91
CA ILE A 85 14.90 6.05 -4.89
C ILE A 85 15.69 7.34 -5.09
N THR A 86 15.42 8.03 -6.20
CA THR A 86 16.18 9.21 -6.62
C THR A 86 15.30 10.45 -6.68
N THR A 87 15.87 11.64 -6.61
CA THR A 87 15.18 12.88 -6.98
C THR A 87 14.95 12.92 -8.50
N THR A 88 14.10 13.82 -8.99
CA THR A 88 13.93 14.11 -10.42
C THR A 88 15.24 14.49 -11.13
N ASP A 89 16.20 15.03 -10.37
CA ASP A 89 17.53 15.41 -10.86
C ASP A 89 18.50 14.21 -10.94
N GLY A 90 18.05 13.01 -10.57
CA GLY A 90 18.84 11.78 -10.59
C GLY A 90 19.72 11.54 -9.36
N GLN A 91 19.69 12.42 -8.36
CA GLN A 91 20.42 12.23 -7.11
C GLN A 91 19.80 11.10 -6.27
N LEU A 92 20.63 10.21 -5.72
CA LEU A 92 20.18 9.13 -4.84
C LEU A 92 19.77 9.71 -3.48
N VAL A 93 18.56 9.37 -3.04
CA VAL A 93 18.00 9.81 -1.74
C VAL A 93 17.89 8.63 -0.79
N TYR A 94 17.34 7.51 -1.28
CA TYR A 94 17.21 6.29 -0.50
C TYR A 94 17.54 5.06 -1.32
N THR A 95 17.92 3.99 -0.64
CA THR A 95 18.06 2.66 -1.24
C THR A 95 17.33 1.64 -0.39
N SER A 96 16.39 0.91 -0.98
CA SER A 96 15.78 -0.25 -0.31
C SER A 96 16.55 -1.50 -0.69
N ARG A 97 17.16 -2.19 0.29
CA ARG A 97 17.99 -3.37 0.10
C ARG A 97 17.36 -4.60 0.74
N ARG A 98 17.32 -5.71 -0.01
CA ARG A 98 16.99 -7.04 0.51
C ARG A 98 18.26 -7.85 0.65
N ALA A 99 18.38 -8.59 1.75
CA ALA A 99 19.51 -9.51 1.95
C ALA A 99 19.51 -10.68 0.94
N ARG A 100 18.33 -11.14 0.49
CA ARG A 100 18.19 -12.32 -0.38
C ARG A 100 17.06 -12.16 -1.40
N ILE A 101 17.16 -12.92 -2.49
CA ILE A 101 16.22 -12.92 -3.63
C ILE A 101 14.80 -13.32 -3.18
N CYS A 102 14.68 -14.30 -2.28
CA CYS A 102 13.41 -14.81 -1.75
C CYS A 102 12.98 -14.15 -0.43
N SER A 103 13.74 -13.18 0.08
CA SER A 103 13.37 -12.50 1.33
C SER A 103 12.15 -11.60 1.09
N GLY A 104 11.19 -11.65 2.02
CA GLY A 104 10.15 -10.63 2.13
C GLY A 104 10.67 -9.34 2.76
N ASN A 105 11.69 -9.45 3.60
CA ASN A 105 12.23 -8.34 4.39
C ASN A 105 13.21 -7.49 3.59
N ALA A 106 13.23 -6.20 3.92
CA ALA A 106 14.08 -5.19 3.32
C ALA A 106 14.46 -4.13 4.36
N VAL A 107 15.60 -3.47 4.16
CA VAL A 107 16.04 -2.32 4.95
C VAL A 107 16.11 -1.11 4.02
N LEU A 108 15.61 0.04 4.48
CA LEU A 108 15.70 1.32 3.80
C LEU A 108 16.91 2.07 4.35
N HIS A 109 17.83 2.40 3.45
CA HIS A 109 19.03 3.18 3.72
C HIS A 109 18.85 4.60 3.18
N ASP A 110 19.48 5.57 3.84
CA ASP A 110 19.63 6.93 3.33
C ASP A 110 20.72 7.02 2.22
N ALA A 111 20.97 8.23 1.73
CA ALA A 111 22.01 8.49 0.73
C ALA A 111 23.45 8.20 1.24
N ASN A 112 23.65 8.16 2.55
CA ASN A 112 24.93 7.88 3.22
C ASN A 112 25.05 6.41 3.67
N ASP A 113 24.13 5.54 3.23
CA ASP A 113 24.04 4.12 3.60
C ASP A 113 23.64 3.86 5.06
N GLN A 114 23.14 4.87 5.78
CA GLN A 114 22.61 4.73 7.14
C GLN A 114 21.24 4.03 7.11
N GLU A 115 21.09 3.00 7.94
CA GLU A 115 19.83 2.28 8.10
C GLU A 115 18.76 3.13 8.81
N LEU A 116 17.63 3.34 8.15
CA LEU A 116 16.52 4.16 8.68
C LEU A 116 15.36 3.28 9.17
N LEU A 117 14.93 2.34 8.33
CA LEU A 117 13.73 1.54 8.55
C LEU A 117 13.95 0.09 8.10
N ALA A 118 13.48 -0.89 8.87
CA ALA A 118 13.39 -2.28 8.43
C ALA A 118 11.93 -2.66 8.20
N SER A 119 11.62 -3.31 7.09
CA SER A 119 10.30 -3.91 6.85
C SER A 119 10.35 -5.42 7.09
N GLU A 120 9.47 -5.91 7.97
CA GLU A 120 9.15 -7.32 8.11
C GLU A 120 7.92 -7.62 7.24
N TYR A 121 8.08 -8.37 6.16
CA TYR A 121 7.00 -8.66 5.24
C TYR A 121 6.81 -10.16 5.06
N LEU A 122 5.76 -10.68 5.68
CA LEU A 122 5.34 -12.07 5.57
C LEU A 122 4.02 -12.10 4.81
N PHE A 123 4.02 -12.59 3.56
CA PHE A 123 2.80 -12.63 2.76
C PHE A 123 1.89 -13.80 3.20
N GLY A 124 0.65 -13.50 3.62
CA GLY A 124 -0.36 -14.53 3.88
C GLY A 124 -1.41 -14.12 4.92
N PRO A 125 -2.42 -14.96 5.15
CA PRO A 125 -3.42 -14.73 6.19
C PRO A 125 -2.78 -14.69 7.59
N GLY A 126 -3.19 -13.72 8.41
CA GLY A 126 -2.73 -13.58 9.80
C GLY A 126 -1.27 -13.15 9.97
N ARG A 127 -0.59 -12.77 8.89
CA ARG A 127 0.80 -12.31 8.90
C ARG A 127 0.85 -10.88 8.37
N ASP A 128 0.46 -9.93 9.21
CA ASP A 128 0.46 -8.51 8.84
C ASP A 128 1.89 -7.98 8.79
N PRO A 129 2.29 -7.29 7.71
CA PRO A 129 3.63 -6.74 7.61
C PRO A 129 3.84 -5.58 8.59
N LYS A 130 5.08 -5.37 9.00
CA LYS A 130 5.49 -4.36 9.99
C LYS A 130 6.66 -3.53 9.47
N ILE A 131 6.77 -2.29 9.93
CA ILE A 131 7.94 -1.44 9.71
C ILE A 131 8.54 -1.08 11.06
N HIS A 132 9.83 -1.34 11.25
CA HIS A 132 10.60 -0.99 12.44
C HIS A 132 11.44 0.25 12.14
N ILE A 133 11.44 1.23 13.05
CA ILE A 133 12.27 2.42 12.98
C ILE A 133 13.60 2.14 13.67
N LEU A 134 14.72 2.21 12.93
CA LEU A 134 16.05 1.77 13.38
C LEU A 134 16.90 2.88 14.03
N GLY A 135 16.55 4.15 13.83
CA GLY A 135 17.30 5.32 14.33
C GLY A 135 16.83 5.91 15.67
N GLY A 136 15.97 5.20 16.42
CA GLY A 136 15.48 5.65 17.74
C GLY A 136 16.39 5.23 18.91
N PRO A 137 16.21 5.80 20.12
CA PRO A 137 16.91 5.29 21.31
C PRO A 137 16.63 3.79 21.49
N ALA A 138 17.67 3.01 21.78
CA ALA A 138 17.68 1.54 21.74
C ALA A 138 16.54 0.86 22.53
N ASP A 139 16.02 1.53 23.56
CA ASP A 139 14.95 1.02 24.42
C ASP A 139 13.53 1.15 23.83
N LYS A 140 13.36 1.83 22.69
CA LYS A 140 12.07 2.03 22.03
C LYS A 140 12.19 1.95 20.51
N GLN A 141 12.46 0.76 19.98
CA GLN A 141 12.23 0.49 18.55
C GLN A 141 10.74 0.63 18.25
N ALA A 142 10.36 1.81 17.78
CA ALA A 142 9.03 2.13 17.35
C ALA A 142 8.65 1.25 16.15
N THR A 143 7.50 0.59 16.23
CA THR A 143 6.99 -0.27 15.16
C THR A 143 5.70 0.30 14.61
N ILE A 144 5.66 0.45 13.29
CA ILE A 144 4.46 0.81 12.53
C ILE A 144 3.75 -0.49 12.15
N VAL A 145 2.51 -0.63 12.62
CA VAL A 145 1.70 -1.83 12.42
C VAL A 145 0.74 -1.61 11.28
N THR A 146 0.47 -2.65 10.50
CA THR A 146 -0.53 -2.61 9.46
C THR A 146 -1.85 -3.29 9.88
N LYS A 147 -2.99 -2.74 9.44
CA LYS A 147 -4.33 -3.20 9.82
C LYS A 147 -5.20 -3.47 8.60
N SER A 148 -4.82 -4.41 7.75
CA SER A 148 -5.55 -4.61 6.49
C SER A 148 -5.52 -6.04 6.02
N LYS A 149 -6.65 -6.50 5.47
CA LYS A 149 -6.72 -7.82 4.84
C LYS A 149 -5.62 -7.97 3.79
N TRP A 150 -4.93 -9.09 3.83
CA TRP A 150 -3.84 -9.40 2.90
C TRP A 150 -4.30 -9.41 1.42
N THR A 151 -5.57 -9.75 1.16
CA THR A 151 -6.20 -9.68 -0.18
C THR A 151 -6.56 -8.26 -0.63
N SER A 152 -6.75 -7.33 0.32
CA SER A 152 -7.21 -5.97 0.06
C SER A 152 -6.20 -5.16 -0.75
N ARG A 153 -6.69 -4.27 -1.60
CA ARG A 153 -5.86 -3.27 -2.30
C ARG A 153 -5.58 -2.04 -1.46
N GLN A 154 -6.25 -1.89 -0.33
CA GLN A 154 -6.00 -0.83 0.63
C GLN A 154 -5.09 -1.36 1.73
N GLN A 155 -4.23 -0.49 2.26
CA GLN A 155 -3.37 -0.81 3.39
C GLN A 155 -3.35 0.38 4.36
N GLU A 156 -3.81 0.12 5.57
CA GLU A 156 -3.78 1.07 6.69
C GLU A 156 -2.54 0.81 7.54
N PHE A 157 -1.86 1.89 7.91
CA PHE A 157 -0.66 1.91 8.73
C PHE A 157 -0.93 2.79 9.95
N VAL A 158 -0.52 2.32 11.12
CA VAL A 158 -0.67 3.02 12.40
C VAL A 158 0.71 3.28 12.95
N LEU A 159 1.05 4.56 13.10
CA LEU A 159 2.30 5.00 13.74
C LEU A 159 2.22 4.81 15.26
N PRO A 160 3.37 4.79 15.95
CA PRO A 160 3.44 4.72 17.42
C PRO A 160 2.73 5.87 18.15
N ASP A 161 2.61 7.03 17.53
CA ASP A 161 1.89 8.21 18.04
C ASP A 161 0.36 8.13 17.86
N GLY A 162 -0.13 7.07 17.21
CA GLY A 162 -1.55 6.86 16.90
C GLY A 162 -1.98 7.45 15.54
N LEU A 163 -1.13 8.22 14.86
CA LEU A 163 -1.41 8.74 13.53
C LEU A 163 -1.66 7.56 12.58
N THR A 164 -2.75 7.65 11.83
CA THR A 164 -3.16 6.59 10.92
C THR A 164 -3.24 7.10 9.50
N PHE A 165 -2.57 6.39 8.59
CA PHE A 165 -2.60 6.69 7.17
C PHE A 165 -2.96 5.46 6.35
N THR A 166 -3.57 5.66 5.19
CA THR A 166 -4.07 4.59 4.33
C THR A 166 -3.63 4.82 2.90
N TRP A 167 -2.97 3.81 2.34
CA TRP A 167 -2.75 3.71 0.91
C TRP A 167 -3.98 3.11 0.23
N LEU A 168 -4.48 3.78 -0.81
CA LEU A 168 -5.64 3.35 -1.59
C LEU A 168 -5.46 3.65 -3.08
N TYR A 169 -6.09 2.82 -3.92
CA TYR A 169 -6.10 3.05 -5.35
C TYR A 169 -7.26 3.99 -5.70
N LYS A 170 -6.95 5.06 -6.41
CA LYS A 170 -7.93 6.02 -6.92
C LYS A 170 -7.87 6.07 -8.42
N ARG A 171 -9.04 6.07 -9.06
CA ARG A 171 -9.15 6.28 -10.51
C ARG A 171 -9.60 7.70 -10.75
N GLU A 172 -8.74 8.52 -11.32
CA GLU A 172 -9.04 9.92 -11.65
C GLU A 172 -9.10 10.09 -13.17
N ARG A 173 -9.89 11.07 -13.62
CA ARG A 173 -10.00 11.44 -15.02
C ARG A 173 -8.99 12.54 -15.31
N ASP A 174 -8.17 12.35 -16.33
CA ASP A 174 -7.29 13.43 -16.78
C ASP A 174 -8.12 14.46 -17.54
N ALA A 175 -8.32 15.63 -16.92
CA ALA A 175 -8.98 16.75 -17.57
C ALA A 175 -8.23 17.18 -18.85
N TYR A 176 -6.90 17.05 -18.87
CA TYR A 176 -6.04 17.45 -20.00
C TYR A 176 -6.22 16.56 -21.24
N ASP A 177 -6.19 15.23 -21.09
CA ASP A 177 -6.36 14.30 -22.22
C ASP A 177 -7.78 14.35 -22.81
N SER A 178 -8.77 14.66 -21.95
CA SER A 178 -10.17 14.83 -22.35
C SER A 178 -10.37 16.05 -23.26
N ALA A 179 -9.63 17.14 -23.01
CA ALA A 179 -9.72 18.38 -23.79
C ALA A 179 -8.94 18.32 -25.11
N VAL A 180 -7.80 17.63 -25.15
CA VAL A 180 -6.88 17.66 -26.32
C VAL A 180 -7.11 16.51 -27.31
N LYS A 181 -7.49 15.31 -26.85
CA LYS A 181 -7.55 14.11 -27.71
C LYS A 181 -8.94 13.49 -27.85
N GLY A 182 -9.98 14.08 -27.23
CA GLY A 182 -11.36 13.58 -27.27
C GLY A 182 -11.55 12.16 -26.71
N LYS A 183 -10.51 11.56 -26.12
CA LYS A 183 -10.55 10.24 -25.48
C LYS A 183 -10.20 10.41 -24.02
N GLU A 184 -11.22 10.24 -23.17
CA GLU A 184 -11.11 10.29 -21.72
C GLU A 184 -10.20 9.13 -21.25
N LYS A 185 -8.91 9.43 -20.99
CA LYS A 185 -8.01 8.49 -20.35
C LYS A 185 -8.24 8.57 -18.84
N LYS A 186 -8.59 7.43 -18.25
CA LYS A 186 -8.72 7.28 -16.80
C LYS A 186 -7.39 6.76 -16.26
N ARG A 187 -6.75 7.47 -15.34
CA ARG A 187 -5.52 7.04 -14.67
C ARG A 187 -5.83 6.42 -13.32
N THR A 188 -5.08 5.39 -12.99
CA THR A 188 -5.12 4.77 -11.65
C THR A 188 -3.90 5.23 -10.89
N HIS A 189 -4.12 5.94 -9.80
CA HIS A 189 -3.11 6.44 -8.88
C HIS A 189 -3.13 5.59 -7.61
N LEU A 190 -1.97 5.35 -7.02
CA LEU A 190 -1.88 4.89 -5.64
C LEU A 190 -1.71 6.13 -4.77
N ILE A 191 -2.61 6.31 -3.81
CA ILE A 191 -2.84 7.56 -3.10
C ILE A 191 -2.71 7.31 -1.61
N LEU A 192 -1.97 8.17 -0.91
CA LEU A 192 -1.82 8.13 0.54
C LEU A 192 -2.73 9.17 1.17
N VAL A 193 -3.58 8.71 2.07
CA VAL A 193 -4.54 9.53 2.80
C VAL A 193 -4.30 9.42 4.30
N VAL A 194 -4.21 10.55 4.98
CA VAL A 194 -4.14 10.62 6.44
C VAL A 194 -5.55 10.87 6.99
N ARG A 195 -5.98 10.09 7.98
CA ARG A 195 -7.20 10.40 8.71
C ARG A 195 -6.87 11.41 9.79
N GLU A 196 -7.40 12.62 9.66
CA GLU A 196 -7.44 13.55 10.78
C GLU A 196 -8.43 13.00 11.82
N ALA A 197 -8.07 13.05 13.10
CA ALA A 197 -9.02 12.74 14.16
C ALA A 197 -10.19 13.74 14.04
N PRO A 198 -11.45 13.29 14.16
CA PRO A 198 -12.57 14.23 14.13
C PRO A 198 -12.34 15.28 15.22
N PRO A 199 -12.56 16.58 14.93
CA PRO A 199 -12.52 17.60 15.97
C PRO A 199 -13.51 17.19 17.06
N VAL A 200 -13.04 17.14 18.30
CA VAL A 200 -13.90 16.87 19.46
C VAL A 200 -14.93 17.99 19.51
N SER A 201 -16.14 17.71 19.04
CA SER A 201 -17.26 18.63 19.18
C SER A 201 -17.63 18.66 20.66
N ASP A 202 -17.44 19.82 21.30
CA ASP A 202 -17.93 20.06 22.65
C ASP A 202 -19.42 19.72 22.74
N GLU A 203 -19.74 18.71 23.55
CA GLU A 203 -21.11 18.38 23.91
C GLU A 203 -21.73 19.56 24.67
N SER A 204 -22.82 20.13 24.14
CA SER A 204 -23.84 20.72 25.00
C SER A 204 -25.23 20.71 24.38
N ALA A 205 -26.18 20.43 25.26
CA ALA A 205 -27.63 20.59 25.15
C ALA A 205 -28.42 19.53 24.36
N GLY A 206 -28.91 18.54 25.12
CA GLY A 206 -29.91 17.58 24.67
C GLY A 206 -31.35 18.11 24.66
N LYS A 207 -32.29 17.25 24.24
CA LYS A 207 -33.62 17.17 24.84
C LYS A 207 -34.34 15.87 24.49
N ALA A 208 -35.05 15.37 25.48
CA ALA A 208 -35.86 14.16 25.53
C ALA A 208 -37.09 14.17 24.60
N GLY A 209 -37.58 12.96 24.32
CA GLY A 209 -38.91 12.71 23.77
C GLY A 209 -39.24 11.21 23.79
N ASP A 210 -40.01 10.79 24.80
CA ASP A 210 -40.70 9.50 24.87
C ASP A 210 -41.71 9.34 23.71
N LYS A 211 -41.87 8.10 23.20
CA LYS A 211 -43.18 7.47 22.93
C LYS A 211 -43.07 6.05 22.33
N GLU A 212 -43.55 5.11 23.13
CA GLU A 212 -44.53 4.03 22.87
C GLU A 212 -44.40 3.13 21.62
N GLU A 213 -44.40 1.83 21.92
CA GLU A 213 -44.52 0.69 21.01
C GLU A 213 -45.92 0.58 20.40
N GLU A 214 -46.00 0.26 19.11
CA GLU A 214 -47.15 -0.48 18.57
C GLU A 214 -46.69 -1.48 17.48
N GLU A 215 -47.13 -2.72 17.63
CA GLU A 215 -46.97 -3.82 16.66
C GLU A 215 -47.82 -3.57 15.41
N GLY A 216 -47.23 -3.77 14.23
CA GLY A 216 -48.00 -3.77 12.98
C GLY A 216 -47.14 -4.09 11.78
N GLY A 217 -47.27 -5.31 11.25
CA GLY A 217 -46.49 -5.80 10.12
C GLY A 217 -46.83 -5.18 8.77
N GLY A 218 -45.93 -5.38 7.81
CA GLY A 218 -46.27 -5.41 6.38
C GLY A 218 -45.69 -4.29 5.52
N LYS A 219 -44.66 -4.66 4.74
CA LYS A 219 -44.33 -4.11 3.41
C LYS A 219 -44.07 -2.60 3.32
N GLN A 220 -42.81 -2.20 3.52
CA GLN A 220 -42.20 -1.03 2.88
C GLN A 220 -40.67 -1.17 2.86
N GLN A 221 -40.19 -2.25 2.23
CA GLN A 221 -38.81 -2.31 1.74
C GLN A 221 -38.75 -1.56 0.42
N GLN A 222 -38.10 -0.39 0.42
CA GLN A 222 -37.50 0.35 -0.71
C GLN A 222 -37.76 1.85 -0.58
N GLN A 223 -37.26 2.50 0.47
CA GLN A 223 -36.89 3.93 0.44
C GLN A 223 -36.15 4.40 1.70
N GLN A 224 -35.40 3.52 2.38
CA GLN A 224 -34.51 3.93 3.48
C GLN A 224 -33.20 3.13 3.41
N LYS A 225 -32.47 3.30 2.30
CA LYS A 225 -31.07 2.85 2.19
C LYS A 225 -30.33 3.70 1.16
N LYS A 226 -30.38 5.02 1.34
CA LYS A 226 -29.59 5.94 0.54
C LYS A 226 -29.07 7.12 1.37
N GLU A 227 -28.67 6.86 2.60
CA GLU A 227 -28.03 7.83 3.49
C GLU A 227 -27.16 7.07 4.50
N LYS A 228 -26.19 6.31 4.03
CA LYS A 228 -25.08 5.79 4.85
C LYS A 228 -23.91 5.40 3.96
N SER A 229 -23.03 6.37 3.73
CA SER A 229 -21.57 6.22 3.59
C SER A 229 -20.98 7.42 2.86
N GLY A 230 -21.17 8.63 3.41
CA GLY A 230 -20.15 9.65 3.25
C GLY A 230 -18.90 9.16 3.99
N LYS A 231 -18.15 8.26 3.37
CA LYS A 231 -16.88 7.77 3.91
C LYS A 231 -15.93 8.95 3.76
N GLU A 232 -15.68 9.69 4.84
CA GLU A 232 -14.65 10.72 4.87
C GLU A 232 -13.32 10.04 4.54
N PHE A 233 -12.91 10.18 3.27
CA PHE A 233 -11.54 9.94 2.89
C PHE A 233 -10.78 11.17 3.36
N GLY A 234 -9.90 10.99 4.35
CA GLY A 234 -9.11 12.07 4.91
C GLY A 234 -8.23 12.81 3.89
N ARG A 235 -7.27 13.59 4.37
CA ARG A 235 -6.43 14.43 3.50
C ARG A 235 -5.44 13.59 2.69
N ARG A 236 -5.37 13.80 1.37
CA ARG A 236 -4.33 13.25 0.50
C ARG A 236 -3.00 13.95 0.80
N VAL A 237 -1.97 13.18 1.10
CA VAL A 237 -0.63 13.70 1.47
C VAL A 237 0.48 13.20 0.56
N ALA A 238 0.25 12.09 -0.14
CA ALA A 238 1.17 11.62 -1.18
C ALA A 238 0.42 10.88 -2.29
N GLU A 239 1.06 10.76 -3.44
CA GLU A 239 0.62 9.89 -4.52
C GLU A 239 1.79 9.24 -5.24
N LEU A 240 1.64 8.00 -5.67
CA LEU A 240 2.52 7.35 -6.62
C LEU A 240 1.85 7.35 -8.01
N VAL A 241 2.41 8.17 -8.89
CA VAL A 241 1.99 8.34 -10.29
C VAL A 241 2.71 7.33 -11.17
N ARG A 242 1.93 6.59 -11.97
CA ARG A 242 2.44 5.55 -12.89
C ARG A 242 1.83 5.72 -14.28
N ASN A 243 2.27 6.74 -15.01
CA ASN A 243 1.97 6.94 -16.43
C ASN A 243 3.16 6.48 -17.30
N ASP A 244 3.04 6.59 -18.63
CA ASP A 244 4.08 6.11 -19.54
C ASP A 244 5.42 6.86 -19.40
N GLU A 245 5.39 8.07 -18.83
CA GLU A 245 6.56 8.93 -18.60
C GLU A 245 7.20 8.72 -17.22
N ALA A 246 6.39 8.50 -16.18
CA ALA A 246 6.82 8.38 -14.80
C ALA A 246 7.19 6.95 -14.38
N ARG A 247 6.81 5.92 -15.16
CA ARG A 247 7.14 4.52 -14.83
C ARG A 247 8.64 4.28 -14.94
N THR A 248 9.15 3.37 -14.12
CA THR A 248 10.55 2.92 -14.20
C THR A 248 10.90 2.50 -15.63
N PRO A 249 11.99 3.03 -16.22
CA PRO A 249 12.36 2.73 -17.61
C PRO A 249 12.41 1.23 -17.90
N GLY A 250 11.85 0.82 -19.04
CA GLY A 250 11.77 -0.59 -19.45
C GLY A 250 10.68 -1.43 -18.76
N SER A 251 9.80 -0.80 -17.97
CA SER A 251 8.59 -1.43 -17.43
C SER A 251 7.36 -1.22 -18.34
N SER A 252 6.28 -1.94 -18.07
CA SER A 252 4.99 -1.78 -18.76
C SER A 252 3.87 -1.62 -17.73
N SER A 253 2.75 -1.03 -18.16
CA SER A 253 1.53 -0.86 -17.35
C SER A 253 0.96 -2.17 -16.79
N THR A 254 1.33 -3.31 -17.37
CA THR A 254 0.91 -4.66 -16.96
C THR A 254 1.76 -5.28 -15.86
N ARG A 255 2.86 -4.63 -15.46
CA ARG A 255 3.75 -5.11 -14.41
C ARG A 255 3.25 -4.75 -13.01
N ALA A 256 3.16 -5.76 -12.14
CA ALA A 256 2.80 -5.57 -10.73
C ALA A 256 4.04 -5.13 -9.92
N GLY A 257 3.86 -4.18 -9.00
CA GLY A 257 4.93 -3.64 -8.15
C GLY A 257 5.94 -2.79 -8.91
N ASN A 258 5.56 -2.26 -10.08
CA ASN A 258 6.38 -1.27 -10.75
C ASN A 258 6.25 0.08 -10.04
N GLY A 259 7.39 0.74 -9.84
CA GLY A 259 7.45 2.07 -9.23
C GLY A 259 7.08 3.19 -10.19
N GLY A 260 7.37 4.42 -9.79
CA GLY A 260 7.14 5.63 -10.57
C GLY A 260 7.43 6.89 -9.78
N GLU A 261 6.77 8.00 -10.10
CA GLU A 261 6.92 9.26 -9.37
C GLU A 261 6.07 9.27 -8.10
N LEU A 262 6.73 9.23 -6.95
CA LEU A 262 6.15 9.46 -5.64
C LEU A 262 6.17 10.95 -5.32
N LYS A 263 5.01 11.58 -5.37
CA LYS A 263 4.81 13.01 -5.05
C LYS A 263 4.31 13.13 -3.62
N ILE A 264 4.91 14.03 -2.85
CA ILE A 264 4.68 14.19 -1.41
C ILE A 264 4.37 15.67 -1.15
N ASP A 265 3.33 15.93 -0.35
CA ASP A 265 3.08 17.23 0.28
C ASP A 265 3.95 17.32 1.54
N SER A 266 5.24 17.61 1.34
CA SER A 266 6.26 17.56 2.41
C SER A 266 5.95 18.55 3.53
N GLU A 267 5.54 19.78 3.21
CA GLU A 267 5.20 20.81 4.19
C GLU A 267 4.07 20.35 5.13
N TYR A 268 3.00 19.76 4.59
CA TYR A 268 1.94 19.21 5.43
C TYR A 268 2.40 17.98 6.22
N CYS A 269 3.14 17.06 5.60
CA CYS A 269 3.65 15.86 6.26
C CYS A 269 4.54 16.22 7.46
N ASP A 270 5.43 17.19 7.30
CA ASP A 270 6.30 17.70 8.38
C ASP A 270 5.46 18.33 9.49
N GLY A 271 4.42 19.09 9.14
CA GLY A 271 3.50 19.70 10.10
C GLY A 271 2.72 18.71 10.98
N ILE A 272 2.47 17.49 10.48
CA ILE A 272 1.83 16.40 11.24
C ILE A 272 2.82 15.35 11.77
N GLY A 273 4.12 15.55 11.59
CA GLY A 273 5.16 14.62 12.04
C GLY A 273 5.29 13.33 11.21
N LEU A 274 4.68 13.26 10.03
CA LEU A 274 4.78 12.11 9.14
C LEU A 274 6.08 12.15 8.34
N ARG A 275 7.08 11.39 8.79
CA ARG A 275 8.41 11.37 8.17
C ARG A 275 8.39 10.83 6.74
N GLU A 276 9.21 11.43 5.87
CA GLU A 276 9.35 11.03 4.46
C GLU A 276 9.79 9.57 4.28
N ASP A 277 10.74 9.10 5.09
CA ASP A 277 11.24 7.72 5.05
C ASP A 277 10.11 6.71 5.29
N VAL A 278 9.15 7.03 6.16
CA VAL A 278 7.95 6.21 6.43
C VAL A 278 7.02 6.18 5.22
N ILE A 279 6.85 7.31 4.53
CA ILE A 279 6.05 7.38 3.29
C ILE A 279 6.70 6.51 2.20
N VAL A 280 8.02 6.59 2.03
CA VAL A 280 8.78 5.77 1.07
C VAL A 280 8.68 4.28 1.42
N ALA A 281 8.94 3.90 2.66
CA ALA A 281 8.88 2.50 3.10
C ALA A 281 7.47 1.90 2.94
N SER A 282 6.43 2.64 3.33
CA SER A 282 5.04 2.19 3.16
C SER A 282 4.63 2.10 1.68
N CYS A 283 5.13 2.99 0.83
CA CYS A 283 4.97 2.89 -0.63
C CYS A 283 5.63 1.62 -1.18
N LEU A 284 6.86 1.30 -0.79
CA LEU A 284 7.55 0.07 -1.19
C LEU A 284 6.79 -1.19 -0.74
N MET A 285 6.21 -1.18 0.45
CA MET A 285 5.33 -2.25 0.92
C MET A 285 4.10 -2.43 0.05
N MET A 286 3.51 -1.35 -0.46
CA MET A 286 2.40 -1.45 -1.41
C MET A 286 2.83 -2.11 -2.72
N LEU A 287 4.00 -1.78 -3.24
CA LEU A 287 4.55 -2.43 -4.44
C LEU A 287 4.81 -3.92 -4.21
N LYS A 288 5.33 -4.29 -3.03
CA LYS A 288 5.50 -5.69 -2.65
C LYS A 288 4.16 -6.43 -2.58
N LYS A 289 3.14 -5.80 -1.98
CA LYS A 289 1.77 -6.33 -1.92
C LYS A 289 1.19 -6.58 -3.30
N GLU A 290 1.44 -5.69 -4.27
CA GLU A 290 1.04 -5.91 -5.67
C GLU A 290 1.69 -7.16 -6.28
N ILE A 291 3.01 -7.33 -6.08
CA ILE A 291 3.78 -8.48 -6.58
C ILE A 291 3.23 -9.78 -6.00
N ASP A 292 3.00 -9.82 -4.69
CA ASP A 292 2.60 -11.05 -4.04
C ASP A 292 1.15 -11.44 -4.35
N ARG A 293 0.23 -10.46 -4.46
CA ARG A 293 -1.13 -10.70 -4.98
C ARG A 293 -1.07 -11.29 -6.40
N ARG A 294 -0.18 -10.78 -7.26
CA ARG A 294 0.02 -11.33 -8.61
C ARG A 294 0.58 -12.76 -8.57
N ARG A 295 1.54 -13.05 -7.69
CA ARG A 295 2.08 -14.40 -7.51
C ARG A 295 1.03 -15.39 -7.01
N ALA A 296 0.22 -15.00 -6.03
CA ALA A 296 -0.87 -15.83 -5.51
C ALA A 296 -1.83 -16.24 -6.64
N VAL A 297 -2.17 -15.29 -7.52
CA VAL A 297 -2.98 -15.54 -8.72
C VAL A 297 -2.28 -16.48 -9.69
N GLN A 298 -0.98 -16.26 -9.98
CA GLN A 298 -0.19 -17.13 -10.86
C GLN A 298 -0.14 -18.57 -10.33
N PHE A 299 0.10 -18.76 -9.03
CA PHE A 299 0.07 -20.08 -8.37
C PHE A 299 -1.30 -20.74 -8.47
N ALA A 300 -2.38 -20.00 -8.21
CA ALA A 300 -3.74 -20.52 -8.31
C ALA A 300 -4.10 -20.99 -9.73
N MET A 301 -3.64 -20.30 -10.78
CA MET A 301 -3.83 -20.70 -12.17
C MET A 301 -3.09 -22.00 -12.52
N MET A 302 -1.82 -22.12 -12.10
CA MET A 302 -1.03 -23.34 -12.37
C MET A 302 -1.60 -24.56 -11.65
N ALA A 303 -2.03 -24.40 -10.39
CA ALA A 303 -2.66 -25.47 -9.61
C ALA A 303 -4.01 -25.90 -10.20
N GLY A 304 -4.79 -24.96 -10.75
CA GLY A 304 -6.06 -25.27 -11.42
C GLY A 304 -5.90 -25.94 -12.79
N ALA A 305 -4.79 -25.68 -13.49
CA ALA A 305 -4.47 -26.34 -14.75
C ALA A 305 -4.02 -27.80 -14.55
N SER A 306 -3.40 -28.13 -13.41
CA SER A 306 -2.99 -29.51 -13.09
C SER A 306 -4.13 -30.42 -12.63
N SER A 307 -5.29 -29.89 -12.25
CA SER A 307 -6.43 -30.68 -11.74
C SER A 307 -7.52 -30.97 -12.79
N GLY A 308 -7.31 -30.63 -14.06
CA GLY A 308 -8.30 -30.76 -15.14
C GLY A 308 -8.12 -31.97 -16.07
N GLY A 309 -7.20 -32.89 -15.77
CA GLY A 309 -6.98 -34.11 -16.55
C GLY A 309 -7.44 -35.35 -15.78
N SER A 310 -8.67 -35.79 -16.01
CA SER A 310 -9.15 -37.14 -15.70
C SER A 310 -10.19 -37.52 -16.73
#